data_AF-A0A2G9M0I2-F1
#
_entry.id   AF-A0A2G9M0I2-F1
#
_cell.length_a   1.000
_cell.length_b   1.000
_cell.length_c   1.000
_cell.angle_alpha   90.00
_cell.angle_beta   90.00
_cell.angle_gamma   90.00
#
_symmetry.space_group_name_H-M   'P 1'
#
loop_
_entity.id
_entity.type
_entity.pdbx_description
1 polymer ?
#
loop_
_entity_poly.entity_id
_entity_poly.type
_entity_poly.pdbx_seq_one_letter_code
_entity_poly.pdbx_strand_id
1 'polypeptide(L)'
;MRNIRQLLHELSQDSISKSSFFLVLNTIVTTGLGFLFWTLNARLFSSEQVGLASAVISAMNLIIALTGLGFGTAIIRFLPTAETRDGKNRYVNTFLSFNALIVFAASSLFLLFLSIVSPRLLFIKANIYLAVAFIFFVTAFSAFSLLDSVMMAYDCARWIVV
;
A
#
# COMPACT_ATOMS: atom_id res chain seq x y z
N MET A 1 -12.49 -39.23 20.26
CA MET A 1 -13.14 -37.95 19.94
C MET A 1 -12.43 -36.86 20.74
N ARG A 2 -11.54 -36.06 20.11
CA ARG A 2 -10.75 -35.02 20.81
C ARG A 2 -11.70 -33.90 21.28
N ASN A 3 -11.58 -33.52 22.56
CA ASN A 3 -12.43 -32.51 23.19
C ASN A 3 -12.13 -31.12 22.60
N ILE A 4 -13.18 -30.34 22.31
CA ILE A 4 -13.07 -28.98 21.73
C ILE A 4 -12.17 -28.06 22.58
N ARG A 5 -12.15 -28.25 23.91
CA ARG A 5 -11.24 -27.53 24.82
C ARG A 5 -9.76 -27.82 24.57
N GLN A 6 -9.39 -29.02 24.13
CA GLN A 6 -8.00 -29.35 23.82
C GLN A 6 -7.57 -28.72 22.48
N LEU A 7 -8.45 -28.68 21.48
CA LEU A 7 -8.20 -27.95 20.22
C LEU A 7 -8.03 -26.44 20.46
N LEU A 8 -8.85 -25.84 21.31
CA LEU A 8 -8.73 -24.41 21.65
C LEU A 8 -7.44 -24.10 22.43
N HIS A 9 -6.96 -25.04 23.25
CA HIS A 9 -5.73 -24.88 24.01
C HIS A 9 -4.47 -25.08 23.14
N GLU A 10 -4.52 -25.94 22.12
CA GLU A 10 -3.45 -26.08 21.10
C GLU A 10 -3.39 -24.84 20.19
N LEU A 11 -4.53 -24.34 19.71
CA LEU A 11 -4.59 -23.09 18.95
C LEU A 11 -4.10 -21.88 19.76
N SER A 12 -4.31 -21.88 21.08
CA SER A 12 -3.84 -20.81 21.98
C SER A 12 -2.33 -20.82 22.22
N GLN A 13 -1.63 -21.95 22.00
CA GLN A 13 -0.18 -22.04 22.17
C GLN A 13 0.60 -21.81 20.88
N ASP A 14 -0.06 -21.90 19.73
CA ASP A 14 0.57 -21.57 18.45
C ASP A 14 0.65 -20.05 18.24
N SER A 15 1.87 -19.57 18.00
CA SER A 15 2.23 -18.21 17.55
C SER A 15 1.28 -17.64 16.48
N ILE A 16 0.69 -18.52 15.67
CA ILE A 16 -0.23 -18.22 14.57
C ILE A 16 -1.51 -17.54 15.06
N SER A 17 -2.15 -18.00 16.14
CA SER A 17 -3.44 -17.43 16.60
C SER A 17 -3.31 -15.99 17.09
N LYS A 18 -2.17 -15.65 17.71
CA LYS A 18 -1.90 -14.28 18.18
C LYS A 18 -1.68 -13.35 16.99
N SER A 19 -0.86 -13.74 16.02
CA SER A 19 -0.61 -12.94 14.81
C SER A 19 -1.88 -12.72 13.98
N SER A 20 -2.71 -13.76 13.80
CA SER A 20 -4.00 -13.63 13.11
C SER A 20 -4.97 -12.71 13.87
N PHE A 21 -5.00 -12.76 15.20
CA PHE A 21 -5.81 -11.84 16.00
C PHE A 21 -5.39 -10.37 15.81
N PHE A 22 -4.08 -10.08 15.84
CA PHE A 22 -3.58 -8.73 15.58
C PHE A 22 -3.86 -8.24 14.15
N LEU A 23 -3.79 -9.14 13.16
CA LEU A 23 -4.14 -8.83 11.77
C LEU A 23 -5.61 -8.43 11.62
N VAL A 24 -6.51 -9.20 12.24
CA VAL A 24 -7.96 -8.91 12.23
C VAL A 24 -8.24 -7.59 12.96
N LEU A 25 -7.62 -7.38 14.12
CA LEU A 25 -7.77 -6.14 14.88
C LEU A 25 -7.29 -4.92 14.09
N ASN A 26 -6.13 -5.01 13.43
CA ASN A 26 -5.61 -3.97 12.54
C ASN A 26 -6.60 -3.66 11.40
N THR A 27 -7.17 -4.70 10.79
CA THR A 27 -8.16 -4.56 9.71
C THR A 27 -9.41 -3.83 10.22
N ILE A 28 -9.96 -4.25 11.37
CA ILE A 28 -11.15 -3.63 11.96
C ILE A 28 -10.89 -2.14 12.27
N VAL A 29 -9.74 -1.82 12.87
CA VAL A 29 -9.38 -0.44 13.19
C VAL A 29 -9.23 0.39 11.92
N THR A 30 -8.51 -0.12 10.93
CA THR A 30 -8.27 0.59 9.66
C THR A 30 -9.57 0.83 8.89
N THR A 31 -10.41 -0.19 8.74
CA THR A 31 -11.72 -0.06 8.08
C THR A 31 -12.66 0.84 8.87
N GLY A 32 -12.67 0.74 10.21
CA GLY A 32 -13.49 1.60 11.07
C GLY A 32 -13.10 3.07 10.96
N LEU A 33 -11.80 3.37 11.02
CA LEU A 33 -11.28 4.73 10.82
C LEU A 33 -11.58 5.25 9.41
N GLY A 34 -11.42 4.42 8.38
CA GLY A 34 -11.77 4.77 7.00
C GLY A 34 -13.26 5.09 6.85
N PHE A 35 -14.14 4.28 7.44
CA PHE A 35 -15.58 4.52 7.43
C PHE A 35 -15.96 5.84 8.12
N LEU A 36 -15.37 6.11 9.30
CA LEU A 36 -15.59 7.38 10.01
C LEU A 36 -15.09 8.57 9.19
N PHE A 37 -13.90 8.46 8.59
CA PHE A 37 -13.35 9.49 7.71
C PHE A 37 -14.30 9.80 6.54
N TRP A 38 -14.75 8.79 5.80
CA TRP A 38 -15.67 9.01 4.67
C TRP A 38 -17.03 9.53 5.11
N THR A 39 -17.55 9.06 6.26
CA THR A 39 -18.81 9.54 6.82
C THR A 39 -18.73 11.03 7.21
N LEU A 40 -17.62 11.45 7.81
CA LEU A 40 -17.37 12.86 8.13
C LEU A 40 -17.26 13.70 6.85
N ASN A 41 -16.53 13.21 5.84
CA ASN A 41 -16.42 13.92 4.56
C ASN A 41 -17.76 14.10 3.87
N ALA A 42 -18.61 13.06 3.87
CA ALA A 42 -19.95 13.14 3.29
C ALA A 42 -20.88 14.13 4.01
N ARG A 43 -20.58 14.50 5.27
CA ARG A 43 -21.34 15.50 6.03
C ARG A 43 -20.76 16.92 5.94
N LEU A 44 -19.44 17.04 5.83
CA LEU A 44 -18.74 18.33 5.85
C LEU A 44 -18.54 18.93 4.44
N PHE A 45 -18.47 18.09 3.40
CA PHE A 45 -18.17 18.50 2.03
C PHE A 45 -19.31 18.17 1.08
N SER A 46 -19.35 18.86 -0.06
CA SER A 46 -20.35 18.59 -1.10
C SER A 46 -20.07 17.29 -1.84
N SER A 47 -21.10 16.69 -2.44
CA SER A 47 -20.96 15.47 -3.26
C SER A 47 -19.96 15.63 -4.42
N GLU A 48 -19.82 16.85 -4.94
CA GLU A 48 -18.82 17.15 -5.98
C GLU A 48 -17.39 17.05 -5.45
N GLN A 49 -17.12 17.58 -4.26
CA GLN A 49 -15.79 17.54 -3.64
C GLN A 49 -15.39 16.10 -3.28
N VAL A 50 -16.34 15.32 -2.75
CA VAL A 50 -16.13 13.89 -2.45
C VAL A 50 -15.87 13.11 -3.75
N GLY A 51 -16.63 13.39 -4.81
CA GLY A 51 -16.42 12.77 -6.13
C GLY A 51 -15.04 13.08 -6.72
N LEU A 52 -14.56 14.32 -6.59
CA LEU A 52 -13.21 14.70 -6.99
C LEU A 52 -12.15 13.94 -6.18
N ALA A 53 -12.31 13.85 -4.87
CA ALA A 53 -11.38 13.09 -4.02
C ALA A 53 -11.32 11.61 -4.42
N SER A 54 -12.46 10.97 -4.67
CA SER A 54 -12.52 9.58 -5.14
C SER A 54 -11.89 9.41 -6.52
N ALA A 55 -12.07 10.38 -7.43
CA ALA A 55 -11.43 10.37 -8.75
C ALA A 55 -9.90 10.48 -8.63
N VAL A 56 -9.39 11.34 -7.75
CA VAL A 56 -7.96 11.45 -7.45
C VAL A 56 -7.42 10.13 -6.91
N ILE A 57 -8.05 9.55 -5.90
CA ILE A 57 -7.62 8.25 -5.34
C ILE A 57 -7.61 7.16 -6.41
N SER A 58 -8.63 7.12 -7.27
CA SER A 58 -8.69 6.15 -8.37
C SER A 58 -7.55 6.33 -9.38
N ALA A 59 -7.22 7.58 -9.72
CA ALA A 59 -6.09 7.90 -10.58
C ALA A 59 -4.74 7.50 -9.94
N MET A 60 -4.58 7.76 -8.64
CA MET A 60 -3.40 7.31 -7.90
C MET A 60 -3.26 5.79 -7.98
N ASN A 61 -4.33 5.06 -7.67
CA ASN A 61 -4.35 3.59 -7.72
C ASN A 61 -4.04 3.08 -9.11
N LEU A 62 -4.49 3.74 -10.17
CA LEU A 62 -4.14 3.40 -11.54
C LEU A 62 -2.63 3.55 -11.79
N ILE A 63 -2.02 4.67 -11.38
CA ILE A 63 -0.58 4.89 -11.51
C ILE A 63 0.19 3.81 -10.75
N ILE A 64 -0.19 3.55 -9.50
CA ILE A 64 0.45 2.55 -8.65
C ILE A 64 0.29 1.14 -9.24
N ALA A 65 -0.89 0.81 -9.77
CA ALA A 65 -1.12 -0.48 -10.40
C ALA A 65 -0.24 -0.65 -11.65
N LEU A 66 -0.14 0.38 -12.50
CA LEU A 66 0.68 0.35 -13.73
C LEU A 66 2.18 0.27 -13.43
N THR A 67 2.64 0.97 -12.40
CA THR A 67 4.06 1.06 -12.05
C THR A 67 4.52 -0.09 -11.14
N GLY A 68 3.62 -0.61 -10.32
CA GLY A 68 3.88 -1.68 -9.35
C GLY A 68 3.84 -3.09 -9.91
N LEU A 69 3.47 -3.31 -11.19
CA LEU A 69 3.32 -4.64 -11.79
C LEU A 69 4.58 -5.50 -11.58
N GLY A 70 4.48 -6.47 -10.68
CA GLY A 70 5.52 -7.46 -10.42
C GLY A 70 6.53 -7.09 -9.33
N PHE A 71 6.59 -5.84 -8.84
CA PHE A 71 7.55 -5.45 -7.80
C PHE A 71 7.27 -6.12 -6.45
N GLY A 72 6.01 -6.13 -6.00
CA GLY A 72 5.63 -6.82 -4.77
C GLY A 72 5.91 -8.33 -4.83
N THR A 73 5.52 -8.97 -5.95
CA THR A 73 5.76 -10.40 -6.18
C THR A 73 7.25 -10.73 -6.31
N ALA A 74 8.03 -9.86 -6.95
CA ALA A 74 9.48 -10.01 -7.07
C ALA A 74 10.15 -9.92 -5.70
N ILE A 75 9.77 -8.96 -4.86
CA ILE A 75 10.30 -8.84 -3.49
C ILE A 75 10.00 -10.11 -2.69
N ILE A 76 8.75 -10.59 -2.70
CA ILE A 76 8.38 -11.79 -1.95
C ILE A 76 9.17 -13.02 -2.41
N ARG A 77 9.51 -13.11 -3.70
CA ARG A 77 10.23 -14.26 -4.27
C ARG A 77 11.76 -14.16 -4.15
N PHE A 78 12.36 -12.99 -4.36
CA PHE A 78 13.82 -12.81 -4.41
C PHE A 78 14.43 -12.45 -3.05
N LEU A 79 13.65 -11.88 -2.12
CA LEU A 79 14.15 -11.53 -0.78
C LEU A 79 14.59 -12.76 0.04
N PRO A 80 13.92 -13.93 -0.03
CA PRO A 80 14.37 -15.14 0.66
C PRO A 80 15.66 -15.75 0.09
N THR A 81 16.00 -15.47 -1.18
CA THR A 81 17.18 -16.04 -1.86
C THR A 81 18.50 -15.38 -1.43
N ALA A 82 18.46 -14.20 -0.83
CA ALA A 82 19.67 -13.52 -0.35
C ALA A 82 20.12 -14.10 1.00
N GLU A 83 21.30 -14.72 1.02
CA GLU A 83 21.85 -15.41 2.21
C GLU A 83 22.31 -14.45 3.32
N THR A 84 22.70 -13.21 2.98
CA THR A 84 23.21 -12.21 3.93
C THR A 84 22.23 -11.05 4.17
N ARG A 85 22.18 -10.56 5.41
CA ARG A 85 21.33 -9.43 5.85
C ARG A 85 21.61 -8.15 5.04
N ASP A 86 22.87 -7.92 4.68
CA ASP A 86 23.28 -6.78 3.85
C ASP A 86 22.81 -6.92 2.40
N GLY A 87 22.79 -8.15 1.87
CA GLY A 87 22.21 -8.45 0.56
C GLY A 87 20.72 -8.12 0.52
N LYS A 88 19.94 -8.56 1.52
CA LYS A 88 18.50 -8.28 1.63
C LYS A 88 18.20 -6.78 1.65
N ASN A 89 18.92 -6.02 2.48
CA ASN A 89 18.74 -4.56 2.56
C ASN A 89 19.07 -3.85 1.25
N ARG A 90 20.11 -4.31 0.53
CA ARG A 90 20.47 -3.73 -0.77
C ARG A 90 19.39 -3.97 -1.83
N TYR A 91 18.83 -5.18 -1.91
CA TYR A 91 17.72 -5.47 -2.83
C TYR A 91 16.50 -4.60 -2.54
N VAL A 92 16.08 -4.52 -1.27
CA VAL A 92 14.95 -3.66 -0.88
C VAL A 92 15.20 -2.21 -1.25
N ASN A 93 16.40 -1.67 -0.97
CA ASN A 93 16.70 -0.28 -1.26
C ASN A 93 16.73 0.02 -2.78
N THR A 94 17.27 -0.90 -3.58
CA THR A 94 17.27 -0.78 -5.04
C THR A 94 15.84 -0.84 -5.59
N PHE A 95 15.03 -1.80 -5.15
CA PHE A 95 13.62 -1.90 -5.57
C PHE A 95 12.82 -0.66 -5.16
N LEU A 96 13.00 -0.18 -3.93
CA LEU A 96 12.32 1.01 -3.42
C LEU A 96 12.70 2.26 -4.22
N SER A 97 14.01 2.47 -4.46
CA SER A 97 14.51 3.63 -5.21
C SER A 97 14.06 3.61 -6.66
N PHE A 98 14.11 2.43 -7.29
CA PHE A 98 13.72 2.26 -8.69
C PHE A 98 12.21 2.42 -8.89
N ASN A 99 11.41 1.83 -8.00
CA ASN A 99 9.95 2.03 -8.00
C ASN A 99 9.59 3.49 -7.73
N ALA A 100 10.24 4.15 -6.76
CA ALA A 100 10.01 5.56 -6.50
C ALA A 100 10.30 6.43 -7.74
N LEU A 101 11.37 6.13 -8.48
CA LEU A 101 11.70 6.84 -9.73
C LEU A 101 10.64 6.61 -10.82
N ILE A 102 10.19 5.37 -11.01
CA ILE A 102 9.15 5.02 -11.98
C ILE A 102 7.83 5.72 -11.62
N VAL A 103 7.43 5.66 -10.36
CA VAL A 103 6.20 6.28 -9.85
C VAL A 103 6.26 7.80 -9.98
N PHE A 104 7.41 8.40 -9.70
CA PHE A 104 7.63 9.83 -9.90
C PHE A 104 7.50 10.22 -11.38
N ALA A 105 8.13 9.46 -12.28
CA ALA A 105 8.03 9.71 -13.71
C ALA A 105 6.59 9.52 -14.23
N ALA A 106 5.91 8.45 -13.80
CA ALA A 106 4.54 8.15 -14.21
C ALA A 106 3.53 9.17 -13.66
N SER A 107 3.68 9.62 -12.42
CA SER A 107 2.82 10.67 -11.84
C SER A 107 3.04 12.02 -12.50
N SER A 108 4.29 12.37 -12.83
CA SER A 108 4.60 13.57 -13.62
C SER A 108 3.97 13.50 -15.02
N LEU A 109 4.09 12.36 -15.71
CA LEU A 109 3.45 12.13 -17.01
C LEU A 109 1.92 12.20 -16.91
N PHE A 110 1.35 11.65 -15.84
CA PHE A 110 -0.09 11.71 -15.59
C PHE A 110 -0.56 13.16 -15.46
N LEU A 111 0.16 14.02 -14.74
CA LEU A 111 -0.17 15.46 -14.64
C LEU A 111 -0.11 16.18 -15.99
N LEU A 112 0.78 15.77 -16.90
CA LEU A 112 0.83 16.31 -18.27
C LEU A 112 -0.38 15.85 -19.09
N PHE A 113 -0.75 14.57 -19.00
CA PHE A 113 -1.91 13.98 -19.67
C PHE A 113 -3.27 14.34 -19.05
N LEU A 114 -3.25 14.90 -17.85
CA LEU A 114 -4.45 15.27 -17.07
C LEU A 114 -5.35 16.25 -17.84
N SER A 115 -4.76 17.12 -18.66
CA SER A 115 -5.49 18.07 -19.52
C SER A 115 -6.34 17.39 -20.61
N ILE A 116 -6.00 16.16 -21.00
CA ILE A 116 -6.70 15.38 -22.03
C ILE A 116 -7.69 14.41 -21.36
N VAL A 117 -7.31 13.83 -20.22
CA VAL A 117 -8.08 12.76 -19.56
C VAL A 117 -9.24 13.30 -18.72
N SER A 118 -9.08 14.44 -18.04
CA SER A 118 -10.16 14.97 -17.20
C SER A 118 -10.06 16.48 -16.93
N PRO A 119 -10.85 17.32 -17.64
CA PRO A 119 -10.88 18.76 -17.42
C PRO A 119 -11.24 19.15 -15.98
N ARG A 120 -11.98 18.29 -15.26
CA ARG A 120 -12.41 18.53 -13.86
C ARG A 120 -11.28 18.42 -12.84
N LEU A 121 -10.16 17.74 -13.17
CA LEU A 121 -9.01 17.65 -12.27
C LEU A 121 -7.98 18.77 -12.53
N LEU A 122 -8.23 19.70 -13.46
CA LEU A 122 -7.32 20.82 -13.75
C LEU A 122 -7.00 21.68 -12.53
N PHE A 123 -7.84 21.64 -11.47
CA PHE A 123 -7.56 22.31 -10.20
C PHE A 123 -6.23 21.85 -9.57
N ILE A 124 -5.80 20.61 -9.81
CA ILE A 124 -4.53 20.05 -9.31
C ILE A 124 -3.35 20.69 -10.04
N LYS A 125 -3.49 20.92 -11.36
CA LYS A 125 -2.47 21.59 -12.18
C LYS A 125 -2.47 23.10 -11.95
N ALA A 126 -3.62 23.70 -11.64
CA ALA A 126 -3.77 25.12 -11.39
C ALA A 126 -2.98 25.59 -10.17
N ASN A 127 -2.73 24.70 -9.21
CA ASN A 127 -1.96 25.02 -8.01
C ASN A 127 -0.74 24.11 -7.89
N ILE A 128 0.46 24.70 -8.04
CA ILE A 128 1.73 23.98 -7.96
C ILE A 128 1.89 23.21 -6.64
N TYR A 129 1.34 23.73 -5.53
CA TYR A 129 1.38 23.06 -4.24
C TYR A 129 0.57 21.75 -4.26
N LEU A 130 -0.58 21.72 -4.92
CA LEU A 130 -1.40 20.51 -5.06
C LEU A 130 -0.76 19.48 -5.99
N ALA A 131 -0.12 19.94 -7.08
CA ALA A 131 0.62 19.05 -7.98
C ALA A 131 1.80 18.37 -7.27
N VAL A 132 2.59 19.14 -6.51
CA VAL A 132 3.71 18.59 -5.71
C VAL A 132 3.18 17.66 -4.61
N ALA A 133 2.12 18.05 -3.90
CA ALA A 133 1.50 17.21 -2.88
C ALA A 133 0.99 15.89 -3.48
N PHE A 134 0.38 15.93 -4.67
CA PHE A 134 -0.09 14.73 -5.37
C PHE A 134 1.06 13.77 -5.70
N ILE A 135 2.14 14.26 -6.33
CA ILE A 135 3.32 13.43 -6.65
C ILE A 135 3.92 12.83 -5.38
N PHE A 136 4.08 13.65 -4.34
CA PHE A 136 4.60 13.21 -3.05
C PHE A 136 3.73 12.12 -2.44
N PHE A 137 2.41 12.32 -2.42
CA PHE A 137 1.47 11.39 -1.82
C PHE A 137 1.40 10.06 -2.59
N VAL A 138 1.42 10.09 -3.94
CA VAL A 138 1.48 8.88 -4.77
C VAL A 138 2.78 8.11 -4.54
N THR A 139 3.91 8.81 -4.48
CA THR A 139 5.22 8.18 -4.25
C THR A 139 5.30 7.56 -2.86
N ALA A 140 4.84 8.28 -1.83
CA ALA A 140 4.80 7.80 -0.45
C ALA A 140 3.87 6.59 -0.30
N PHE A 141 2.69 6.62 -0.92
CA PHE A 141 1.75 5.51 -0.87
C PHE A 141 2.29 4.26 -1.59
N SER A 142 2.97 4.45 -2.73
CA SER A 142 3.63 3.33 -3.42
C SER A 142 4.76 2.72 -2.58
N ALA A 143 5.57 3.56 -1.93
CA ALA A 143 6.63 3.11 -1.01
C ALA A 143 6.05 2.34 0.19
N PHE A 144 4.94 2.82 0.76
CA PHE A 144 4.22 2.14 1.84
C PHE A 144 3.73 0.74 1.42
N SER A 145 3.10 0.64 0.24
CA SER A 145 2.65 -0.65 -0.31
C SER A 145 3.80 -1.65 -0.56
N LEU A 146 4.97 -1.15 -1.00
CA LEU A 146 6.18 -1.98 -1.10
C LEU A 146 6.70 -2.42 0.26
N LEU A 147 6.68 -1.54 1.26
CA LEU A 147 7.13 -1.87 2.61
C LEU A 147 6.28 -2.98 3.21
N ASP A 148 4.95 -2.93 3.02
CA ASP A 148 4.05 -4.02 3.43
C ASP A 148 4.44 -5.34 2.76
N SER A 149 4.76 -5.31 1.45
CA SER A 149 5.24 -6.49 0.72
C SER A 149 6.57 -7.02 1.26
N VAL A 150 7.49 -6.13 1.65
CA VAL A 150 8.76 -6.49 2.29
C VAL A 150 8.54 -7.13 3.66
N MET A 151 7.66 -6.58 4.49
CA MET A 151 7.35 -7.12 5.81
C MET A 151 6.72 -8.51 5.70
N MET A 152 5.78 -8.70 4.78
CA MET A 152 5.23 -10.03 4.47
C MET A 152 6.31 -11.02 4.01
N ALA A 153 7.28 -10.57 3.20
CA ALA A 153 8.38 -11.41 2.75
C ALA A 153 9.34 -11.80 3.89
N TYR A 154 9.61 -10.90 4.85
CA TYR A 154 10.41 -11.21 6.04
C TYR A 154 9.72 -12.22 6.97
N ASP A 155 8.40 -12.09 7.15
CA ASP A 155 7.64 -13.08 7.91
C ASP A 155 7.71 -14.45 7.22
N CYS A 156 7.42 -14.55 5.91
CA CYS A 156 7.56 -15.80 5.16
C CYS A 156 8.98 -16.39 5.19
N ALA A 157 10.03 -15.56 5.11
CA ALA A 157 11.41 -16.03 5.18
C ALA A 157 11.76 -16.66 6.54
N ARG A 158 11.09 -16.23 7.63
CA ARG A 158 11.25 -16.84 8.95
C ARG A 158 10.64 -18.24 9.03
N TRP A 159 9.65 -18.55 8.20
CA TRP A 159 8.97 -19.87 8.18
C TRP A 159 9.62 -20.89 7.23
N ILE A 160 10.57 -20.48 6.38
CA ILE A 160 11.19 -21.35 5.35
C ILE A 160 12.50 -21.99 5.82
N VAL A 161 13.00 -21.68 7.02
CA VAL A 161 14.19 -22.36 7.57
C VAL A 161 13.76 -23.68 8.23
N VAL A 162 13.73 -24.76 7.43
CA VAL A 162 13.82 -26.15 7.89
C VAL A 162 15.08 -26.76 7.30
#